data_AF-A0A2D9J6M2-F1
#
_entry.id   AF-A0A2D9J6M2-F1
#
_cell.length_a   1.000
_cell.length_b   1.000
_cell.length_c   1.000
_cell.angle_alpha   90.00
_cell.angle_beta   90.00
_cell.angle_gamma   90.00
#
_symmetry.space_group_name_H-M   'P 1'
#
loop_
_entity.id
_entity.type
_entity.pdbx_description
1 polymer ?
#
loop_
_entity_poly.entity_id
_entity_poly.type
_entity_poly.pdbx_seq_one_letter_code
_entity_poly.pdbx_strand_id
1 'polypeptide(L)' 'MKSNEKAAKIGLLAQDVQKVLPELVKESDDKQGTLSVNYQGLIPVLINAIKEQQEQLKEIKENVRK' A
#
# COMPACT_ATOMS: atom_id res chain seq x y z
N MET A 1 21.25 27.70 -10.49
CA MET A 1 21.39 26.23 -10.50
C MET A 1 20.38 25.67 -9.52
N LYS A 2 19.39 24.89 -9.97
CA LYS A 2 18.42 24.25 -9.08
C LYS A 2 19.11 23.06 -8.39
N SER A 3 19.13 23.06 -7.06
CA SER A 3 19.70 22.00 -6.23
C SER A 3 18.97 20.67 -6.50
N ASN A 4 19.72 19.71 -7.02
CA ASN A 4 19.25 18.36 -7.31
C ASN A 4 19.35 17.50 -6.03
N GLU A 5 18.72 17.93 -4.94
CA GLU A 5 18.60 17.08 -3.75
C GLU A 5 17.65 15.93 -4.08
N LYS A 6 18.20 14.73 -4.22
CA LYS A 6 17.42 13.49 -4.28
C LYS A 6 16.76 13.30 -2.91
N ALA A 7 15.59 13.91 -2.72
CA ALA A 7 14.77 13.63 -1.55
C ALA A 7 14.49 12.12 -1.52
N ALA A 8 14.85 11.48 -0.40
CA ALA A 8 14.54 10.08 -0.19
C ALA A 8 13.01 9.91 -0.27
N LYS A 9 12.55 9.09 -1.22
CA LYS A 9 11.14 8.75 -1.35
C LYS A 9 10.91 7.43 -0.63
N ILE A 10 10.04 7.45 0.37
CA ILE A 10 9.53 6.23 1.00
C ILE A 10 8.41 5.70 0.11
N GLY A 11 8.46 4.41 -0.22
CA GLY A 11 7.49 3.76 -1.09
C GLY A 11 7.44 2.25 -0.83
N LEU A 12 6.65 1.56 -1.65
CA LEU A 12 6.47 0.10 -1.58
C LEU A 12 7.28 -0.60 -2.67
N LEU A 13 7.74 -1.82 -2.38
CA LEU A 13 8.33 -2.70 -3.38
C LEU A 13 7.21 -3.31 -4.23
N ALA A 14 7.18 -3.00 -5.52
CA ALA A 14 6.10 -3.45 -6.41
C ALA A 14 5.96 -4.98 -6.45
N GLN A 15 7.08 -5.71 -6.34
CA GLN A 15 7.11 -7.17 -6.31
C GLN A 15 6.43 -7.75 -5.06
N ASP A 16 6.52 -7.06 -3.91
CA ASP A 16 5.85 -7.51 -2.69
C ASP A 16 4.36 -7.17 -2.73
N VAL A 17 4.01 -6.00 -3.26
CA VAL A 17 2.60 -5.65 -3.50
C VAL A 17 1.98 -6.64 -4.48
N GLN A 18 2.68 -7.03 -5.56
CA GLN A 18 2.16 -7.95 -6.57
C GLN A 18 1.79 -9.32 -6.01
N LYS A 19 2.51 -9.82 -4.99
CA LYS A 19 2.21 -11.11 -4.35
C LYS A 19 0.88 -11.11 -3.60
N VAL A 20 0.45 -9.95 -3.10
CA VAL A 20 -0.72 -9.83 -2.21
C VAL A 20 -1.90 -9.15 -2.90
N LEU A 21 -1.63 -8.12 -3.71
CA LEU A 21 -2.59 -7.25 -4.40
C LEU A 21 -2.13 -7.05 -5.86
N PRO A 22 -2.12 -8.10 -6.70
CA PRO A 22 -1.62 -8.04 -8.08
C PRO A 22 -2.33 -6.97 -8.93
N GLU A 23 -3.60 -6.70 -8.67
CA GLU A 23 -4.41 -5.68 -9.34
C GLU A 23 -3.91 -4.24 -9.09
N LEU A 24 -3.07 -4.04 -8.07
CA LEU A 24 -2.46 -2.76 -7.76
C LEU A 24 -1.08 -2.59 -8.39
N VAL A 25 -0.63 -3.54 -9.22
CA VAL A 25 0.66 -3.47 -9.90
C VAL A 25 0.45 -3.42 -11.41
N LYS A 26 1.17 -2.51 -12.06
CA LYS A 26 1.21 -2.39 -13.51
C LYS A 26 2.61 -2.67 -14.01
N GLU A 27 2.70 -3.48 -15.04
CA GLU A 27 3.92 -3.69 -15.82
C GLU A 27 3.95 -2.67 -16.97
N SER A 28 5.10 -2.02 -17.18
CA SER A 28 5.32 -1.14 -18.33
C SER A 28 5.68 -1.96 -19.57
N ASP A 29 5.42 -1.40 -20.75
CA ASP A 29 5.82 -2.00 -22.04
C ASP A 29 7.31 -1.81 -22.37
N ASP A 30 8.15 -1.47 -21.39
CA ASP A 30 9.59 -1.36 -21.62
C ASP A 30 10.25 -2.75 -21.71
N LYS A 31 11.47 -2.80 -22.24
CA LYS A 31 12.20 -4.07 -22.44
C LYS A 31 12.42 -4.89 -21.17
N GLN A 32 12.28 -4.28 -20.00
CA GLN A 32 12.54 -4.89 -18.70
C GLN A 32 11.24 -5.22 -17.93
N GLY A 33 10.07 -4.85 -18.46
CA GLY A 33 8.79 -5.07 -17.78
C GLY A 33 8.76 -4.37 -16.42
N THR A 34 9.12 -3.09 -16.35
CA THR A 34 9.22 -2.38 -15.07
C THR A 34 7.88 -2.38 -14.33
N LEU A 35 7.89 -2.91 -13.11
CA LEU A 35 6.71 -2.94 -12.24
C LEU A 35 6.53 -1.62 -11.49
N SER A 36 5.29 -1.15 -11.43
CA SER A 36 4.89 0.07 -10.73
C SER A 36 3.63 -0.14 -9.91
N VAL A 37 3.52 0.54 -8.76
CA VAL A 37 2.37 0.43 -7.86
C VAL A 37 1.33 1.51 -8.18
N ASN A 38 0.06 1.10 -8.31
CA ASN A 38 -1.09 1.98 -8.38
C ASN A 38 -1.46 2.50 -6.98
N TYR A 39 -0.77 3.55 -6.54
CA TYR A 39 -1.00 4.17 -5.23
C TYR A 39 -2.42 4.73 -5.04
N GLN A 40 -3.09 5.15 -6.12
CA GLN A 40 -4.49 5.60 -6.03
C GLN A 40 -5.42 4.42 -5.75
N GLY A 41 -5.15 3.26 -6.35
CA GLY A 41 -5.88 2.02 -6.08
C GLY A 41 -5.67 1.47 -4.66
N LEU A 42 -4.57 1.84 -3.98
CA LEU A 42 -4.35 1.48 -2.57
C LEU A 42 -5.31 2.19 -1.61
N ILE A 43 -5.80 3.38 -1.95
CA ILE A 43 -6.65 4.19 -1.06
C ILE A 43 -7.90 3.42 -0.57
N PRO A 44 -8.75 2.82 -1.43
CA PRO A 44 -9.90 2.06 -0.96
C PRO A 44 -9.51 0.84 -0.12
N VAL A 45 -8.41 0.15 -0.44
CA VAL A 45 -7.90 -0.99 0.35
C VAL A 45 -7.52 -0.54 1.76
N LEU A 46 -6.78 0.56 1.88
CA LEU A 46 -6.39 1.13 3.17
C LEU A 46 -7.60 1.56 4.01
N ILE A 47 -8.62 2.17 3.39
CA ILE A 47 -9.86 2.55 4.08
C ILE A 47 -10.55 1.33 4.67
N ASN A 48 -10.64 0.23 3.91
CA ASN A 48 -11.26 -1.00 4.40
C ASN A 48 -10.42 -1.64 5.51
N ALA A 49 -9.10 -1.71 5.35
CA ALA A 49 -8.20 -2.22 6.39
C ALA A 49 -8.33 -1.44 7.71
N ILE A 50 -8.44 -0.10 7.65
CA ILE A 50 -8.68 0.72 8.85
C ILE A 50 -10.02 0.37 9.49
N LYS A 51 -11.10 0.22 8.70
CA LYS A 51 -12.42 -0.15 9.23
C LYS A 51 -12.40 -1.52 9.93
N GLU A 52 -11.80 -2.52 9.29
CA GLU A 52 -11.64 -3.86 9.86
C GLU A 52 -10.82 -3.82 11.15
N GLN A 53 -9.73 -3.06 11.17
CA GLN A 53 -8.92 -2.85 12.36
C GLN A 53 -9.71 -2.15 13.48
N GLN A 54 -10.60 -1.20 13.17
CA GLN A 54 -11.46 -0.57 14.19
C GLN A 54 -12.46 -1.56 14.80
N GLU A 55 -13.01 -2.48 14.00
CA GLU A 55 -13.91 -3.52 14.53
C GLU A 55 -13.14 -4.49 15.44
N GLN A 56 -11.95 -4.94 15.04
CA GLN A 56 -11.08 -5.76 15.88
C GLN A 56 -10.72 -5.06 17.20
N LEU A 57 -10.41 -3.77 17.16
CA LEU A 57 -10.15 -2.98 18.37
C LEU A 57 -11.37 -2.88 19.29
N LYS A 58 -12.57 -2.78 18.72
CA LYS A 58 -13.82 -2.76 19.51
C LYS A 58 -14.02 -4.10 20.20
N GLU A 59 -13.87 -5.21 19.48
CA GLU A 59 -13.97 -6.57 20.04
C GLU A 59 -12.97 -6.80 21.17
N ILE A 60 -11.70 -6.42 20.96
CA ILE A 60 -10.66 -6.53 21.99
C ILE A 60 -11.04 -5.71 23.24
N LYS A 61 -11.52 -4.47 23.07
CA LYS A 61 -11.93 -3.60 24.19
C LYS A 61 -13.12 -4.17 24.96
N GLU A 62 -14.07 -4.81 24.29
CA GLU A 62 -15.20 -5.47 24.94
C GLU A 62 -14.76 -6.70 25.73
N ASN A 63 -13.83 -7.49 25.19
CA ASN A 63 -13.29 -8.67 25.87
C ASN A 63 -12.45 -8.32 27.10
N VAL A 64 -11.70 -7.20 27.07
CA VAL A 64 -10.93 -6.72 28.23
C VAL A 64 -11.82 -6.12 29.33
N ARG A 65 -13.04 -5.68 29.00
CA ARG A 65 -13.99 -5.11 29.97
C ARG A 65 -14.86 -6.16 30.70
N LYS A 66 -14.87 -7.40 30.21
CA LYS A 66 -15.51 -8.53 30.88
C LYS A 66 -14.60 -9.09 31.97
#